data_AF-A0AAW0LR52-F1
#
_entry.id   AF-A0AAW0LR52-F1
#
_cell.length_a   1.000
_cell.length_b   1.000
_cell.length_c   1.000
_cell.angle_alpha   90.00
_cell.angle_beta   90.00
_cell.angle_gamma   90.00
#
_symmetry.space_group_name_H-M   'P 1'
#
loop_
_entity.id
_entity.type
_entity.pdbx_description
1 polymer ?
#
loop_
_entity_poly.entity_id
_entity_poly.type
_entity_poly.pdbx_seq_one_letter_code
_entity_poly.pdbx_strand_id
1 'polypeptide(L)'
;MHAALESKQQIVVALLCDPKLNNFSTLFTYNISNRCWTKLAHHFGVQPGYPFSMYRSPVAVGNTLYWGSVYFHRGYDDIRIHAHAYDLDRDMWLFGSLNIFRSGVKSPILLEDELLVDNAHTPRLLHLADQKFCICLRSTNRKHAFHHNKEGIKHDYLNCLILEISPPIFDHDKDNSTDLDHSSILCISVVSIHKFPFHDELWFHDSLLLYQDKVC
;
A
#
# COMPACT_ATOMS: atom_id res chain seq x y z
N MET A 1 -27.85 4.00 3.13
CA MET A 1 -26.72 3.19 3.63
C MET A 1 -26.14 3.96 4.80
N HIS A 2 -26.01 3.35 5.99
CA HIS A 2 -25.38 4.00 7.15
C HIS A 2 -23.86 3.84 7.02
N ALA A 3 -23.12 4.91 7.28
CA ALA A 3 -21.65 4.90 7.27
C ALA A 3 -21.12 3.95 8.37
N ALA A 4 -20.17 3.09 8.02
CA ALA A 4 -19.56 2.13 8.95
C ALA A 4 -18.72 2.81 10.05
N LEU A 5 -18.15 3.99 9.75
CA LEU A 5 -17.59 4.90 10.73
C LEU A 5 -18.48 6.14 10.81
N GLU A 6 -18.92 6.46 12.02
CA GLU A 6 -19.89 7.51 12.31
C GLU A 6 -19.20 8.83 12.70
N SER A 7 -17.90 8.78 13.06
CA SER A 7 -17.15 9.94 13.57
C SER A 7 -15.64 9.81 13.37
N LYS A 8 -14.94 10.96 13.26
CA LYS A 8 -13.46 11.06 13.31
C LYS A 8 -12.85 10.63 14.65
N GLN A 9 -13.67 10.32 15.66
CA GLN A 9 -13.24 9.91 17.00
C GLN A 9 -13.32 8.38 17.20
N GLN A 10 -13.21 7.61 16.12
CA GLN A 10 -13.19 6.16 16.16
C GLN A 10 -11.84 5.60 15.73
N ILE A 11 -11.33 4.63 16.48
CA ILE A 11 -10.13 3.86 16.15
C ILE A 11 -10.59 2.53 15.57
N VAL A 12 -10.12 2.18 14.37
CA VAL A 12 -10.37 0.87 13.76
C VAL A 12 -9.25 -0.08 14.14
N VAL A 13 -9.63 -1.25 14.68
CA VAL A 13 -8.70 -2.32 15.05
C VAL A 13 -9.10 -3.59 14.32
N ALA A 14 -8.17 -4.15 13.56
CA ALA A 14 -8.34 -5.44 12.91
C ALA A 14 -7.72 -6.54 13.77
N LEU A 15 -8.55 -7.50 14.20
CA LEU A 15 -8.09 -8.75 14.76
C LEU A 15 -7.89 -9.74 13.61
N LEU A 16 -6.64 -9.94 13.22
CA LEU A 16 -6.24 -10.93 12.23
C LEU A 16 -6.15 -12.29 12.94
N CYS A 17 -7.04 -13.23 12.61
CA CYS A 17 -6.93 -14.61 13.05
C CYS A 17 -5.88 -15.34 12.19
N ASP A 18 -5.24 -16.38 12.76
CA ASP A 18 -4.32 -17.24 12.01
C ASP A 18 -5.07 -17.83 10.79
N PRO A 19 -4.58 -17.59 9.56
CA PRO A 19 -5.22 -18.10 8.34
C PRO A 19 -5.32 -19.63 8.31
N LYS A 20 -4.50 -20.35 9.08
CA LYS A 20 -4.60 -21.80 9.21
C LYS A 20 -5.79 -22.25 10.07
N LEU A 21 -6.36 -21.36 10.88
CA LEU A 21 -7.43 -21.65 11.85
C LEU A 21 -8.75 -20.98 11.48
N ASN A 22 -8.74 -19.79 10.87
CA ASN A 22 -9.91 -19.12 10.33
C ASN A 22 -9.52 -18.05 9.31
N ASN A 23 -10.10 -18.08 8.11
CA ASN A 23 -9.83 -17.11 7.04
C ASN A 23 -10.49 -15.73 7.26
N PHE A 24 -11.18 -15.55 8.38
CA PHE A 24 -11.94 -14.34 8.67
C PHE A 24 -11.21 -13.49 9.70
N SER A 25 -11.00 -12.23 9.33
CA SER A 25 -10.55 -11.22 10.27
C SER A 25 -11.76 -10.44 10.78
N THR A 26 -11.73 -10.08 12.06
CA THR A 26 -12.79 -9.28 12.69
C THR A 26 -12.33 -7.85 12.83
N LEU A 27 -13.16 -6.89 12.43
CA LEU A 27 -12.92 -5.48 12.72
C LEU A 27 -13.69 -5.05 13.98
N PHE A 28 -13.01 -4.24 14.78
CA PHE A 28 -13.58 -3.53 15.91
C PHE A 28 -13.38 -2.05 15.71
N THR A 29 -14.34 -1.25 16.17
CA THR A 29 -14.18 0.18 16.34
C THR A 29 -14.17 0.52 17.82
N TYR A 30 -13.25 1.39 18.23
CA TYR A 30 -13.24 1.98 19.56
C TYR A 30 -13.65 3.43 19.44
N ASN A 31 -14.80 3.80 19.99
CA ASN A 31 -15.23 5.19 20.04
C ASN A 31 -14.59 5.86 21.26
N ILE A 32 -13.76 6.88 20.99
CA ILE A 32 -12.96 7.57 22.01
C ILE A 32 -13.87 8.33 22.99
N SER A 33 -14.98 8.87 22.50
CA SER A 33 -15.87 9.75 23.26
C SER A 33 -16.69 9.01 24.30
N ASN A 34 -17.25 7.86 23.93
CA ASN A 34 -18.01 7.02 24.87
C ASN A 34 -17.17 5.87 25.47
N ARG A 35 -15.92 5.71 25.02
CA ARG A 35 -14.96 4.69 25.47
C ARG A 35 -15.44 3.25 25.27
N CYS A 36 -16.29 3.01 24.27
CA CYS A 36 -16.87 1.71 23.99
C CYS A 36 -16.26 1.05 22.75
N TRP A 37 -16.20 -0.28 22.80
CA TRP A 37 -15.88 -1.14 21.65
C TRP A 37 -17.17 -1.56 20.95
N THR A 38 -17.16 -1.50 19.62
CA THR A 38 -18.21 -2.07 18.78
C THR A 38 -17.56 -3.03 17.79
N LYS A 39 -18.10 -4.25 17.71
CA LYS A 39 -17.72 -5.20 16.66
C LYS A 39 -18.40 -4.78 15.36
N LEU A 40 -17.64 -4.58 14.29
CA LEU A 40 -18.23 -4.41 12.96
C LEU A 40 -18.73 -5.78 12.50
N ALA A 41 -19.97 -5.82 11.99
CA ALA A 41 -20.65 -7.06 11.61
C ALA A 41 -19.95 -7.82 10.46
N HIS A 42 -19.16 -7.09 9.67
CA HIS A 42 -18.48 -7.60 8.49
C HIS A 42 -17.30 -8.50 8.87
N HIS A 43 -17.28 -9.71 8.29
CA HIS A 43 -16.15 -10.62 8.36
C HIS A 43 -15.44 -10.56 7.01
N PHE A 44 -14.26 -9.97 6.96
CA PHE A 44 -13.54 -9.91 5.70
C PHE A 44 -12.63 -11.14 5.56
N GLY A 45 -12.80 -11.84 4.43
CA GLY A 45 -11.88 -12.88 4.01
C GLY A 45 -10.53 -12.26 3.64
N VAL A 46 -9.43 -12.88 4.06
CA VAL A 46 -8.10 -12.46 3.62
C VAL A 46 -7.91 -12.89 2.16
N GLN A 47 -7.74 -11.95 1.23
CA GLN A 47 -7.57 -12.28 -0.19
C GLN A 47 -6.27 -13.08 -0.45
N PRO A 48 -6.25 -13.98 -1.45
CA PRO A 48 -5.02 -14.60 -1.93
C PRO A 48 -4.02 -13.53 -2.40
N GLY A 49 -2.77 -13.62 -1.96
CA GLY A 49 -1.75 -12.59 -2.23
C GLY A 49 -1.74 -11.44 -1.22
N TYR A 50 -2.65 -11.44 -0.23
CA TYR A 50 -2.56 -10.55 0.92
C TYR A 50 -1.27 -10.86 1.70
N PRO A 51 -0.42 -9.86 1.90
CA PRO A 51 0.87 -10.12 2.51
C PRO A 51 0.73 -10.17 4.04
N PHE A 52 0.72 -11.40 4.56
CA PHE A 52 0.65 -11.78 5.98
C PHE A 52 1.85 -11.37 6.86
N SER A 53 2.50 -10.22 6.60
CA SER A 53 3.53 -9.76 7.52
C SER A 53 2.92 -8.91 8.62
N MET A 54 3.22 -9.24 9.88
CA MET A 54 2.83 -8.56 11.14
C MET A 54 3.09 -7.04 11.21
N TYR A 55 3.63 -6.43 10.15
CA TYR A 55 4.10 -5.04 10.09
C TYR A 55 3.26 -4.14 9.16
N ARG A 56 2.10 -4.58 8.66
CA ARG A 56 1.32 -3.82 7.67
C ARG A 56 0.03 -3.26 8.24
N SER A 57 0.15 -2.19 9.02
CA SER A 57 -1.01 -1.39 9.42
C SER A 57 -1.63 -0.74 8.19
N PRO A 58 -2.96 -0.82 8.00
CA PRO A 58 -3.63 -0.05 6.96
C PRO A 58 -3.52 1.45 7.23
N VAL A 59 -3.69 2.20 6.15
CA VAL A 59 -4.04 3.62 6.22
C VAL A 59 -5.55 3.74 6.06
N ALA A 60 -6.21 4.44 7.00
CA ALA A 60 -7.63 4.75 6.88
C ALA A 60 -7.83 6.11 6.18
N VAL A 61 -8.61 6.13 5.11
CA VAL A 61 -9.09 7.36 4.44
C VAL A 61 -10.61 7.28 4.34
N GLY A 62 -11.31 8.10 5.12
CA GLY A 62 -12.75 7.96 5.29
C GLY A 62 -13.11 6.58 5.84
N ASN A 63 -14.03 5.89 5.16
CA ASN A 63 -14.49 4.54 5.52
C ASN A 63 -13.78 3.44 4.72
N THR A 64 -12.61 3.74 4.15
CA THR A 64 -11.83 2.79 3.37
C THR A 64 -10.45 2.60 3.98
N LEU A 65 -10.08 1.33 4.17
CA LEU A 65 -8.76 0.93 4.63
C LEU A 65 -7.88 0.60 3.44
N TYR A 66 -6.66 1.12 3.38
CA TYR A 66 -5.72 0.93 2.27
C TYR A 66 -4.43 0.25 2.72
N TRP A 67 -3.96 -0.69 1.90
CA TRP A 67 -2.67 -1.36 2.02
C TRP A 67 -1.90 -1.25 0.72
N GLY A 68 -0.60 -1.00 0.83
CA GLY A 68 0.32 -1.01 -0.30
C GLY A 68 1.26 -2.19 -0.20
N SER A 69 1.62 -2.75 -1.35
CA SER A 69 2.73 -3.68 -1.42
C SER A 69 3.52 -3.59 -2.72
N VAL A 70 4.74 -4.12 -2.71
CA VAL A 70 5.59 -4.31 -3.88
C VAL A 70 5.63 -5.81 -4.14
N TYR A 71 5.30 -6.18 -5.37
CA TYR A 71 5.29 -7.56 -5.84
C TYR A 71 6.36 -7.74 -6.90
N PHE A 72 7.21 -8.75 -6.70
CA PHE A 72 8.28 -9.14 -7.60
C PHE A 72 7.84 -10.39 -8.36
N HIS A 73 7.42 -10.20 -9.61
CA HIS A 73 6.99 -11.30 -10.47
C HIS A 73 8.16 -11.80 -11.32
N ARG A 74 8.37 -13.13 -11.31
CA ARG A 74 9.51 -13.78 -12.00
C ARG A 74 10.86 -13.17 -11.57
N GLY A 75 11.03 -12.93 -10.27
CA GLY A 75 12.22 -12.26 -9.73
C GLY A 75 12.18 -10.76 -9.99
N TYR A 76 13.29 -10.18 -10.46
CA TYR A 76 13.43 -8.74 -10.69
C TYR A 76 13.00 -8.28 -12.09
N ASP A 77 12.40 -9.15 -12.89
CA ASP A 77 12.04 -8.85 -14.29
C ASP A 77 10.69 -8.14 -14.46
N ASP A 78 9.78 -8.23 -13.49
CA ASP A 78 8.51 -7.49 -13.48
C ASP A 78 8.20 -7.11 -12.04
N ILE A 79 8.31 -5.81 -11.73
CA ILE A 79 8.07 -5.28 -10.40
C ILE A 79 6.84 -4.40 -10.45
N ARG A 80 5.93 -4.64 -9.52
CA ARG A 80 4.63 -3.96 -9.44
C ARG A 80 4.37 -3.43 -8.06
N ILE A 81 3.64 -2.33 -7.99
CA ILE A 81 2.99 -1.87 -6.77
C ILE A 81 1.57 -2.41 -6.79
N HIS A 82 1.19 -3.14 -5.76
CA HIS A 82 -0.18 -3.56 -5.53
C HIS A 82 -0.79 -2.67 -4.46
N ALA A 83 -2.02 -2.20 -4.70
CA ALA A 83 -2.85 -1.59 -3.68
C ALA A 83 -4.03 -2.52 -3.40
N HIS A 84 -4.31 -2.74 -2.12
CA HIS A 84 -5.54 -3.37 -1.67
C HIS A 84 -6.30 -2.33 -0.88
N ALA A 85 -7.62 -2.28 -1.06
CA ALA A 85 -8.47 -1.46 -0.23
C ALA A 85 -9.70 -2.25 0.22
N TYR A 86 -10.18 -1.96 1.41
CA TYR A 86 -11.40 -2.55 1.94
C TYR A 86 -12.37 -1.42 2.28
N ASP A 87 -13.49 -1.39 1.56
CA ASP A 87 -14.59 -0.44 1.76
C ASP A 87 -15.47 -0.97 2.89
N LEU A 88 -15.48 -0.26 4.02
CA LEU A 88 -16.23 -0.65 5.21
C LEU A 88 -17.74 -0.47 5.02
N ASP A 89 -18.17 0.45 4.16
CA ASP A 89 -19.59 0.72 3.90
C ASP A 89 -20.20 -0.36 3.00
N ARG A 90 -19.40 -0.86 2.05
CA ARG A 90 -19.82 -1.85 1.06
C ARG A 90 -19.45 -3.29 1.40
N ASP A 91 -18.65 -3.52 2.45
CA ASP A 91 -18.09 -4.83 2.80
C ASP A 91 -17.39 -5.50 1.60
N MET A 92 -16.50 -4.76 0.94
CA MET A 92 -15.91 -5.20 -0.33
C MET A 92 -14.42 -4.90 -0.42
N TRP A 93 -13.66 -5.88 -0.92
CA TRP A 93 -12.27 -5.72 -1.31
C TRP A 93 -12.15 -5.13 -2.72
N LEU A 94 -11.21 -4.21 -2.85
CA LEU A 94 -10.77 -3.61 -4.10
C LEU A 94 -9.27 -3.90 -4.28
N PHE A 95 -8.85 -4.11 -5.52
CA PHE A 95 -7.45 -4.39 -5.86
C PHE A 95 -6.99 -3.57 -7.04
N GLY A 96 -5.76 -3.06 -6.98
CA GLY A 96 -5.11 -2.39 -8.11
C GLY A 96 -3.66 -2.82 -8.22
N SER A 97 -3.13 -2.78 -9.44
CA SER A 97 -1.72 -3.09 -9.72
C SER A 97 -1.15 -2.07 -10.69
N LEU A 98 -0.01 -1.49 -10.34
CA LEU A 98 0.77 -0.57 -11.16
C LEU A 98 2.13 -1.20 -11.46
N ASN A 99 2.48 -1.35 -12.75
CA ASN A 99 3.83 -1.77 -13.11
C ASN A 99 4.82 -0.61 -12.89
N ILE A 100 5.90 -0.88 -12.16
CA ILE A 100 6.96 0.10 -11.89
C ILE A 100 8.26 -0.23 -12.62
N PHE A 101 8.50 -1.50 -12.92
CA PHE A 101 9.62 -1.95 -13.72
C PHE A 101 9.21 -3.19 -14.52
N ARG A 102 9.70 -3.26 -15.76
CA ARG A 102 9.64 -4.47 -16.57
C ARG A 102 10.90 -4.58 -17.39
N SER A 103 11.53 -5.76 -17.38
CA SER A 103 12.73 -6.03 -18.16
C SER A 103 12.50 -5.72 -19.64
N GLY A 104 13.44 -5.00 -20.25
CA GLY A 104 13.32 -4.51 -21.63
C GLY A 104 12.45 -3.26 -21.81
N VAL A 105 11.89 -2.69 -20.74
CA VAL A 105 11.11 -1.44 -20.78
C VAL A 105 11.78 -0.40 -19.88
N LYS A 106 11.97 0.83 -20.41
CA LYS A 106 12.52 1.94 -19.63
C LYS A 106 11.59 2.26 -18.46
N SER A 107 12.09 2.10 -17.23
CA SER A 107 11.34 2.46 -16.02
C SER A 107 11.45 3.97 -15.76
N PRO A 108 10.36 4.64 -15.36
CA PRO A 108 10.42 6.02 -14.88
C PRO A 108 11.00 6.14 -13.46
N ILE A 109 11.17 5.02 -12.75
CA ILE A 109 11.53 4.97 -11.33
C ILE A 109 12.97 4.47 -11.15
N LEU A 110 13.34 3.39 -11.83
CA LEU A 110 14.67 2.79 -11.75
C LEU A 110 15.53 3.21 -12.94
N LEU A 111 16.78 3.58 -12.68
CA LEU A 111 17.79 3.70 -13.73
C LEU A 111 18.18 2.29 -14.24
N GLU A 112 18.74 2.20 -15.45
CA GLU A 112 19.10 0.92 -16.08
C GLU A 112 20.02 0.04 -15.22
N ASP A 113 20.92 0.67 -14.46
CA ASP A 113 21.88 0.01 -13.57
C ASP A 113 21.38 -0.11 -12.12
N GLU A 114 20.13 0.24 -11.82
CA GLU A 114 19.55 0.14 -10.48
C GLU A 114 18.72 -1.14 -10.29
N LEU A 115 18.63 -1.57 -9.03
CA LEU A 115 17.78 -2.65 -8.56
C LEU A 115 17.03 -2.19 -7.32
N LEU A 116 15.75 -2.53 -7.20
CA LEU A 116 15.06 -2.42 -5.92
C LEU A 116 15.65 -3.43 -4.94
N VAL A 117 15.94 -2.98 -3.73
CA VAL A 117 16.36 -3.88 -2.65
C VAL A 117 15.09 -4.48 -2.07
N ASP A 118 14.94 -5.80 -2.19
CA ASP A 118 13.86 -6.52 -1.53
C ASP A 118 14.07 -6.47 -0.02
N ASN A 119 13.46 -5.47 0.60
CA ASN A 119 13.27 -5.49 2.03
C ASN A 119 12.10 -6.45 2.29
N ALA A 120 12.36 -7.57 2.97
CA ALA A 120 11.35 -8.54 3.43
C ALA A 120 10.13 -7.87 4.14
N HIS A 121 10.29 -6.60 4.53
CA HIS A 121 9.22 -5.69 4.92
C HIS A 121 8.86 -4.78 3.75
N THR A 122 7.72 -5.05 3.14
CA THR A 122 7.18 -4.14 2.14
C THR A 122 6.78 -2.81 2.78
N PRO A 123 7.14 -1.68 2.17
CA PRO A 123 6.91 -0.36 2.74
C PRO A 123 5.41 -0.09 2.93
N ARG A 124 5.07 0.49 4.09
CA ARG A 124 3.72 0.97 4.40
C ARG A 124 3.35 2.10 3.45
N LEU A 125 2.06 2.22 3.13
CA LEU A 125 1.55 3.46 2.56
C LEU A 125 1.61 4.55 3.62
N LEU A 126 2.03 5.73 3.21
CA LEU A 126 1.96 6.94 4.02
C LEU A 126 0.84 7.81 3.46
N HIS A 127 -0.16 8.13 4.28
CA HIS A 127 -1.18 9.09 3.88
C HIS A 127 -0.60 10.49 3.79
N LEU A 128 -0.85 11.19 2.68
CA LEU A 128 -0.45 12.58 2.53
C LEU A 128 -1.66 13.50 2.70
N ALA A 129 -2.64 13.33 1.81
CA ALA A 129 -3.91 14.05 1.80
C ALA A 129 -4.85 13.37 0.81
N ASP A 130 -6.16 13.46 1.04
CA ASP A 130 -7.19 12.89 0.15
C ASP A 130 -6.88 11.43 -0.22
N GLN A 131 -6.90 11.10 -1.51
CA GLN A 131 -6.52 9.80 -2.05
C GLN A 131 -5.04 9.73 -2.49
N LYS A 132 -4.18 10.59 -1.94
CA LYS A 132 -2.74 10.62 -2.22
C LYS A 132 -1.96 9.93 -1.12
N PHE A 133 -1.11 9.01 -1.54
CA PHE A 133 -0.29 8.17 -0.69
C PHE A 133 1.17 8.24 -1.13
N CYS A 134 2.11 8.06 -0.21
CA CYS A 134 3.52 7.87 -0.53
C CYS A 134 3.93 6.42 -0.24
N ILE A 135 4.70 5.81 -1.13
CA ILE A 135 5.42 4.57 -0.89
C ILE A 135 6.92 4.80 -1.06
N CYS A 136 7.68 4.37 -0.06
CA CYS A 136 9.13 4.58 0.02
C CYS A 136 9.86 3.31 -0.42
N LEU A 137 10.55 3.35 -1.55
CA LEU A 137 11.27 2.21 -2.12
C LEU A 137 12.78 2.45 -2.08
N ARG A 138 13.53 1.47 -1.59
CA ARG A 138 15.00 1.49 -1.64
C ARG A 138 15.48 0.90 -2.95
N SER A 139 16.31 1.62 -3.69
CA SER A 139 17.11 1.04 -4.78
C SER A 139 18.60 1.15 -4.51
N THR A 140 19.37 0.29 -5.15
CA THR A 140 20.83 0.27 -5.11
C THR A 140 21.39 -0.04 -6.50
N ASN A 141 22.67 0.21 -6.73
CA ASN A 141 23.30 -0.16 -7.99
C ASN A 141 23.48 -1.69 -8.11
N ARG A 142 23.06 -2.25 -9.26
CA ARG A 142 23.14 -3.70 -9.58
C ARG A 142 24.52 -4.29 -9.36
N LYS A 143 25.56 -3.53 -9.74
CA LYS A 143 26.96 -3.95 -9.61
C LYS A 143 27.33 -4.25 -8.15
N HIS A 144 26.82 -3.49 -7.19
CA HIS A 144 27.06 -3.73 -5.77
C HIS A 144 26.13 -4.82 -5.19
N ALA A 145 24.91 -4.95 -5.71
CA ALA A 145 23.96 -5.96 -5.24
C ALA A 145 24.37 -7.41 -5.59
N PHE A 146 24.92 -7.63 -6.79
CA PHE A 146 25.24 -8.98 -7.29
C PHE A 146 26.72 -9.34 -7.23
N HIS A 147 27.63 -8.36 -7.26
CA HIS A 147 29.05 -8.63 -7.06
C HIS A 147 29.40 -8.27 -5.61
N HIS A 148 29.78 -9.28 -4.81
CA HIS A 148 30.39 -9.10 -3.49
C HIS A 148 31.76 -8.36 -3.53
N ASN A 149 32.08 -7.67 -4.62
CA ASN A 149 33.24 -6.80 -4.76
C ASN A 149 33.01 -5.54 -3.92
N LYS A 150 33.66 -5.53 -2.75
CA LYS A 150 33.73 -4.40 -1.81
C LYS A 150 34.45 -3.15 -2.36
N GLU A 151 34.82 -3.13 -3.63
CA GLU A 151 35.64 -2.09 -4.25
C GLU A 151 34.82 -1.02 -4.99
N GLY A 152 33.51 -1.21 -5.17
CA GLY A 152 32.61 -0.21 -5.74
C GLY A 152 31.95 0.66 -4.67
N ILE A 153 31.84 1.97 -4.92
CA ILE A 153 31.04 2.86 -4.06
C ILE A 153 29.57 2.43 -4.15
N LYS A 154 28.98 2.10 -2.99
CA LYS A 154 27.56 1.79 -2.88
C LYS A 154 26.76 3.06 -3.08
N HIS A 155 25.83 3.03 -4.04
CA HIS A 155 24.90 4.13 -4.26
C HIS A 155 23.50 3.65 -3.96
N ASP A 156 23.04 3.94 -2.74
CA ASP A 156 21.66 3.68 -2.35
C ASP A 156 20.81 4.92 -2.63
N TYR A 157 19.55 4.68 -2.99
CA TYR A 157 18.56 5.72 -3.20
C TYR A 157 17.29 5.40 -2.43
N LEU A 158 16.73 6.43 -1.83
CA LEU A 158 15.35 6.43 -1.36
C LEU A 158 14.47 7.03 -2.45
N ASN A 159 13.55 6.22 -2.97
CA ASN A 159 12.56 6.63 -3.96
C ASN A 159 11.22 6.80 -3.25
N CYS A 160 10.74 8.05 -3.14
CA CYS A 160 9.41 8.37 -2.65
C CYS A 160 8.48 8.51 -3.85
N LEU A 161 7.57 7.55 -4.02
CA LEU A 161 6.58 7.56 -5.08
C LEU A 161 5.28 8.07 -4.50
N ILE A 162 4.81 9.20 -5.02
CA ILE A 162 3.52 9.78 -4.68
C ILE A 162 2.50 9.20 -5.64
N LEU A 163 1.56 8.44 -5.09
CA LEU A 163 0.53 7.71 -5.80
C LEU A 163 -0.83 8.34 -5.49
N GLU A 164 -1.69 8.42 -6.50
CA GLU A 164 -3.12 8.59 -6.29
C GLU A 164 -3.79 7.22 -6.43
N ILE A 165 -4.50 6.80 -5.38
CA ILE A 165 -5.18 5.49 -5.32
C ILE A 165 -6.65 5.76 -5.11
N SER A 166 -7.42 5.74 -6.20
CA SER A 166 -8.86 6.01 -6.14
C SER A 166 -9.68 4.73 -6.32
N PRO A 167 -10.81 4.60 -5.60
CA PRO A 167 -11.79 3.59 -5.94
C PRO A 167 -12.32 3.83 -7.37
N PRO A 168 -12.83 2.79 -8.05
CA PRO A 168 -13.41 2.96 -9.37
C PRO A 168 -14.67 3.84 -9.27
N ILE A 169 -14.91 4.65 -10.30
CA ILE A 169 -16.15 5.41 -10.41
C ILE A 169 -17.23 4.40 -10.82
N PHE A 170 -18.05 3.99 -9.87
CA PHE A 170 -19.23 3.19 -10.15
C PHE A 170 -20.30 4.12 -10.73
N ASP A 171 -20.47 4.08 -12.05
CA ASP A 171 -21.63 4.68 -12.69
C ASP A 171 -22.83 3.79 -12.34
N HIS A 172 -23.72 4.28 -11.48
CA HIS A 172 -24.85 3.52 -10.93
C HIS A 172 -25.94 3.18 -11.98
N ASP A 173 -25.76 3.57 -13.24
CA ASP A 173 -26.78 3.52 -14.30
C ASP A 173 -26.55 2.44 -15.36
N LYS A 174 -25.63 1.48 -15.16
CA LYS A 174 -25.48 0.34 -16.08
C LYS A 174 -25.69 -1.00 -15.41
N ASP A 175 -26.97 -1.38 -15.37
CA ASP A 175 -27.43 -2.76 -15.26
C ASP A 175 -26.84 -3.62 -16.39
N ASN A 176 -26.47 -4.85 -16.00
CA ASN A 176 -26.28 -6.03 -16.85
C ASN A 176 -25.13 -5.99 -17.88
N SER A 177 -23.90 -6.26 -17.41
CA SER A 177 -22.94 -7.01 -18.22
C SER A 177 -22.28 -8.09 -17.36
N THR A 178 -22.46 -9.34 -17.76
CA THR A 178 -21.89 -10.58 -17.19
C THR A 178 -20.39 -10.73 -17.47
N ASP A 179 -19.62 -9.65 -17.35
CA ASP A 179 -18.15 -9.70 -17.39
C ASP A 179 -17.63 -9.50 -15.95
N LEU A 180 -17.59 -10.63 -15.25
CA LEU A 180 -16.87 -10.80 -13.99
C LEU A 180 -15.37 -10.49 -14.22
N ASP A 181 -14.92 -9.26 -13.92
CA ASP A 181 -13.67 -8.99 -13.16
C ASP A 181 -13.31 -7.49 -13.03
N HIS A 182 -14.02 -6.57 -13.69
CA HIS A 182 -13.56 -5.17 -13.79
C HIS A 182 -14.18 -4.18 -12.81
N SER A 183 -15.18 -4.57 -12.02
CA SER A 183 -15.91 -3.63 -11.14
C SER A 183 -15.20 -3.33 -9.81
N SER A 184 -14.24 -4.14 -9.36
CA SER A 184 -13.56 -3.97 -8.06
C SER A 184 -12.09 -3.58 -8.20
N ILE A 185 -11.78 -2.76 -9.21
CA ILE A 185 -10.40 -2.36 -9.54
C ILE A 185 -10.09 -0.99 -8.95
N LEU A 186 -9.02 -0.90 -8.13
CA LEU A 186 -8.45 0.39 -7.74
C LEU A 186 -7.67 0.98 -8.92
N CYS A 187 -7.89 2.26 -9.21
CA CYS A 187 -7.05 3.02 -10.11
C CYS A 187 -5.83 3.52 -9.34
N ILE A 188 -4.64 3.20 -9.82
CA ILE A 188 -3.38 3.66 -9.26
C ILE A 188 -2.66 4.49 -10.32
N SER A 189 -2.35 5.74 -10.02
CA SER A 189 -1.55 6.60 -10.88
C SER A 189 -0.35 7.18 -10.13
N VAL A 190 0.73 7.45 -10.86
CA VAL A 190 1.90 8.13 -10.29
C VAL A 190 1.71 9.64 -10.45
N VAL A 191 1.63 10.33 -9.33
CA VAL A 191 1.54 11.80 -9.29
C VAL A 191 2.93 12.42 -9.42
N SER A 192 3.89 11.90 -8.66
CA SER A 192 5.28 12.36 -8.71
C SER A 192 6.25 11.32 -8.13
N ILE A 193 7.52 11.46 -8.50
CA ILE A 193 8.61 10.61 -8.02
C ILE A 193 9.71 11.53 -7.50
N HIS A 194 10.11 11.32 -6.26
CA HIS A 194 11.24 12.01 -5.65
C HIS A 194 12.32 10.99 -5.29
N LYS A 195 13.53 11.19 -5.81
CA LYS A 195 14.67 10.32 -5.56
C LYS A 195 15.71 11.07 -4.75
N PHE A 196 16.15 10.47 -3.65
CA PHE A 196 17.15 11.02 -2.76
C PHE A 196 18.34 10.06 -2.64
N PRO A 197 19.58 10.51 -2.84
CA PRO A 197 20.74 9.69 -2.51
C PRO A 197 20.77 9.42 -1.00
N PHE A 198 21.10 8.19 -0.64
CA PHE A 198 21.20 7.74 0.74
C PHE A 198 22.49 6.93 0.90
N HIS A 199 23.22 7.12 1.99
CA HIS A 199 24.54 6.51 2.16
C HIS A 199 24.58 5.40 3.23
N ASP A 200 23.52 5.25 4.01
CA ASP A 200 23.45 4.30 5.11
C ASP A 200 22.50 3.11 4.83
N GLU A 201 22.39 2.18 5.77
CA GLU A 201 21.35 1.16 5.72
C GLU A 201 20.03 1.71 6.27
N LEU A 202 19.02 1.77 5.39
CA LEU A 202 17.68 2.21 5.76
C LEU A 202 16.78 1.00 6.02
N TRP A 203 16.31 0.88 7.26
CA TRP A 203 15.29 -0.07 7.67
C TRP A 203 14.02 0.70 8.06
N PHE A 204 12.94 0.49 7.32
CA PHE A 204 11.65 1.11 7.61
C PHE A 204 10.91 0.29 8.68
N HIS A 205 10.91 0.79 9.92
CA HIS A 205 10.12 0.20 11.01
C HIS A 205 8.74 0.85 11.11
N ASP A 206 8.71 2.18 11.10
CA ASP A 206 7.48 2.97 11.00
C ASP A 206 7.78 4.30 10.30
N SER A 207 6.75 5.01 9.89
CA SER A 207 6.92 6.28 9.19
C SER A 207 5.76 7.21 9.54
N LEU A 208 6.09 8.42 9.98
CA LEU A 208 5.14 9.46 10.34
C LEU A 208 5.41 10.68 9.45
N LEU A 209 4.36 11.21 8.85
CA LEU A 209 4.46 12.50 8.17
C LEU A 209 4.49 13.60 9.23
N LEU A 210 5.60 14.33 9.33
CA LEU A 210 5.70 15.49 10.19
C LEU A 210 4.96 16.65 9.53
N TYR A 211 3.86 17.09 10.13
CA TYR A 211 3.21 18.33 9.73
C TYR A 211 4.08 19.49 10.20
N GLN A 212 4.60 20.27 9.26
CA GLN A 212 5.30 21.50 9.59
C GLN A 212 4.32 22.65 9.33
N ASP A 213 3.72 23.17 10.41
CA ASP A 213 3.06 24.47 10.36
C ASP A 213 4.11 25.49 9.93
N LYS A 214 4.07 25.92 8.67
CA LYS A 214 4.74 27.16 8.30
C LYS A 214 3.97 28.28 8.98
N VAL A 215 4.40 28.61 10.19
CA VAL A 215 4.13 29.92 10.79
C VAL A 215 4.86 30.92 9.90
N CYS A 216 4.13 31.49 8.93
CA CYS A 216 4.49 32.72 8.26
C CYS A 216 3.87 33.89 9.03
#